data_AF-A0A2G9FZ78-F1
#
_entry.id   AF-A0A2G9FZ78-F1
#
_cell.length_a   1.000
_cell.length_b   1.000
_cell.length_c   1.000
_cell.angle_alpha   90.00
_cell.angle_beta   90.00
_cell.angle_gamma   90.00
#
_symmetry.space_group_name_H-M   'P 1'
#
loop_
_entity.id
_entity.type
_entity.pdbx_description
1 polymer ?
#
loop_
_entity_poly.entity_id
_entity_poly.type
_entity_poly.pdbx_seq_one_letter_code
_entity_poly.pdbx_strand_id
1 'polypeptide(L)'
;MKLITESLNFYLVAAVILYFWACRIVNCVWLRPRRLEIWFKSQGFKGNPYRLWYGDLKDVAKMTMDVQSKATNLEDDIGPYVLPFHHHIVQKYGKRCYMWNGPKPRIVVVDPVSIREVLQKYDMFVRVYTKIH
;
A
#
# COMPACT_ATOMS: atom_id res chain seq x y z
N MET A 1 6.89 41.83 -30.82
CA MET A 1 7.69 40.59 -30.88
C MET A 1 8.03 40.05 -29.49
N LYS A 2 8.65 40.82 -28.57
CA LYS A 2 9.01 40.36 -27.20
C LYS A 2 7.85 39.77 -26.39
N LEU A 3 6.68 40.41 -26.38
CA LEU A 3 5.47 39.93 -25.66
C LEU A 3 4.98 38.54 -26.10
N ILE A 4 5.19 38.17 -27.37
CA ILE A 4 4.77 36.87 -27.92
C ILE A 4 5.77 35.77 -27.52
N THR A 5 7.06 36.11 -27.46
CA THR A 5 8.11 35.18 -27.04
C THR A 5 8.02 34.88 -25.53
N GLU A 6 7.71 35.88 -24.71
CA GLU A 6 7.48 35.74 -23.26
C GLU A 6 6.31 34.79 -22.96
N SER A 7 5.17 34.99 -23.63
CA SER A 7 3.99 34.14 -23.44
C SER A 7 4.24 32.72 -23.94
N LEU A 8 4.90 32.54 -25.09
CA LEU A 8 5.29 31.23 -25.60
C LEU A 8 6.22 30.48 -24.61
N ASN A 9 7.18 31.17 -24.00
CA ASN A 9 8.08 30.59 -23.01
C ASN A 9 7.33 30.10 -21.77
N PHE A 10 6.34 30.85 -21.29
CA PHE A 10 5.50 30.42 -20.16
C PHE A 10 4.75 29.12 -20.45
N TYR A 11 4.16 28.99 -21.65
CA TYR A 11 3.48 27.76 -22.06
C TYR A 11 4.44 26.56 -22.15
N LEU A 12 5.66 26.76 -22.65
CA LEU A 12 6.68 25.71 -22.71
C LEU A 12 7.09 25.23 -21.32
N VAL A 13 7.33 26.15 -20.38
CA VAL A 13 7.66 25.82 -18.99
C VAL A 13 6.51 25.05 -18.33
N ALA A 14 5.27 25.49 -18.51
CA ALA A 14 4.10 24.80 -18.00
C ALA A 14 3.97 23.38 -18.58
N ALA A 15 4.21 23.21 -19.89
CA ALA A 15 4.16 21.91 -20.54
C ALA A 15 5.23 20.94 -20.00
N VAL A 16 6.46 21.41 -19.76
CA VAL A 16 7.53 20.59 -19.17
C VAL A 16 7.18 20.15 -17.74
N ILE A 17 6.62 21.06 -16.94
CA ILE A 17 6.16 20.73 -15.58
C ILE A 17 5.06 19.66 -15.62
N LEU A 18 4.05 19.84 -16.48
CA LEU A 18 2.97 18.87 -16.65
C LEU A 18 3.49 17.49 -17.10
N TYR A 19 4.39 17.46 -18.07
CA TYR A 19 5.02 16.23 -18.53
C TYR A 19 5.76 15.53 -17.39
N PHE A 20 6.57 16.27 -16.62
CA PHE A 20 7.30 15.71 -15.49
C PHE A 20 6.36 15.10 -14.43
N TRP A 21 5.28 15.80 -14.08
CA TRP A 21 4.28 15.28 -13.15
C TRP A 21 3.56 14.04 -13.69
N ALA A 22 3.19 14.03 -14.98
CA ALA A 22 2.59 12.87 -15.62
C ALA A 22 3.53 11.65 -15.55
N CYS A 23 4.81 11.81 -15.90
CA CYS A 23 5.81 10.76 -15.78
C CYS A 23 5.96 10.26 -14.34
N ARG A 24 5.97 11.17 -13.37
CA ARG A 24 6.04 10.82 -11.94
C ARG A 24 4.82 10.02 -11.49
N ILE A 25 3.61 10.41 -11.91
CA ILE A 25 2.37 9.70 -11.58
C ILE A 25 2.39 8.30 -12.21
N VAL A 26 2.72 8.17 -13.49
CA VAL A 26 2.80 6.87 -14.17
C VAL A 26 3.82 5.97 -13.48
N ASN A 27 4.99 6.50 -13.13
CA ASN A 27 6.01 5.71 -12.45
C ASN A 27 5.55 5.26 -11.06
N CYS A 28 4.95 6.16 -10.27
CA CYS A 28 4.49 5.85 -8.92
C CYS A 28 3.28 4.91 -8.88
N VAL A 29 2.31 5.11 -9.78
CA VAL A 29 1.02 4.41 -9.75
C VAL A 29 1.04 3.13 -10.59
N TRP A 30 1.91 3.02 -11.60
CA TRP A 30 1.94 1.85 -12.49
C TRP A 30 3.25 1.06 -12.44
N LEU A 31 4.39 1.71 -12.72
CA LEU A 31 5.65 1.00 -12.91
C LEU A 31 6.22 0.48 -11.59
N ARG A 32 6.25 1.32 -10.56
CA ARG A 32 6.76 0.96 -9.23
C ARG A 32 6.02 -0.22 -8.60
N PRO A 33 4.68 -0.24 -8.50
CA PRO A 33 3.97 -1.37 -7.90
C PRO A 33 4.19 -2.67 -8.70
N ARG A 34 4.22 -2.62 -10.03
CA ARG A 34 4.52 -3.81 -10.85
C ARG A 34 5.91 -4.39 -10.60
N ARG A 35 6.93 -3.53 -10.51
CA ARG A 35 8.30 -3.98 -10.18
C ARG A 35 8.38 -4.62 -8.80
N LEU A 36 7.71 -4.01 -7.82
CA LEU A 36 7.64 -4.55 -6.46
C LEU A 36 6.89 -5.87 -6.41
N GLU A 37 5.82 -6.03 -7.18
CA GLU A 37 5.07 -7.30 -7.26
C GLU A 37 5.95 -8.45 -7.75
N ILE A 38 6.71 -8.22 -8.82
CA ILE A 38 7.65 -9.22 -9.35
C ILE A 38 8.72 -9.55 -8.31
N TRP A 39 9.25 -8.54 -7.62
CA TRP A 39 10.24 -8.72 -6.56
C TRP A 39 9.67 -9.52 -5.38
N PHE A 40 8.45 -9.22 -4.90
CA PHE A 40 7.82 -10.01 -3.84
C PHE A 40 7.61 -11.46 -4.22
N LYS A 41 7.14 -11.70 -5.46
CA LYS A 41 6.96 -13.06 -5.98
C LYS A 41 8.28 -13.83 -6.05
N SER A 42 9.38 -13.18 -6.46
CA SER A 42 10.70 -13.82 -6.47
C SER A 42 11.24 -14.13 -5.07
N GLN A 43 10.88 -13.32 -4.07
CA GLN A 43 11.17 -13.58 -2.65
C GLN A 43 10.23 -14.64 -2.01
N GLY A 44 9.31 -15.23 -2.79
CA GLY A 44 8.38 -16.25 -2.32
C GLY A 44 7.17 -15.72 -1.55
N PHE A 45 6.94 -14.40 -1.54
CA PHE A 45 5.72 -13.83 -0.97
C PHE A 45 4.55 -14.01 -1.94
N LYS A 46 3.36 -14.24 -1.36
CA LYS A 46 2.12 -14.41 -2.12
C LYS A 46 1.11 -13.32 -1.73
N GLY A 47 0.32 -12.84 -2.68
CA GLY A 47 -0.64 -11.78 -2.42
C GLY A 47 -1.50 -11.49 -3.62
N ASN A 48 -2.42 -10.55 -3.44
CA ASN A 48 -3.24 -10.07 -4.55
C ASN A 48 -2.36 -9.36 -5.60
N PRO A 49 -2.67 -9.52 -6.90
CA PRO A 49 -2.03 -8.71 -7.94
C PRO A 49 -2.38 -7.23 -7.77
N TYR A 50 -1.48 -6.34 -8.16
CA TYR A 50 -1.73 -4.90 -8.00
C TYR A 50 -2.93 -4.43 -8.85
N ARG A 51 -3.89 -3.74 -8.20
CA ARG A 51 -5.02 -3.06 -8.85
C ARG A 51 -4.77 -1.55 -8.85
N LEU A 52 -4.99 -0.91 -9.99
CA LEU A 52 -4.66 0.49 -10.20
C LEU A 52 -5.33 1.43 -9.18
N TRP A 53 -4.58 2.43 -8.70
CA TRP A 53 -4.97 3.46 -7.72
C TRP A 53 -5.25 2.94 -6.31
N TYR A 54 -6.21 2.03 -6.16
CA TYR A 54 -6.75 1.62 -4.87
C TYR A 54 -6.10 0.35 -4.31
N GLY A 55 -5.52 -0.51 -5.15
CA GLY A 55 -5.03 -1.80 -4.71
C GLY A 55 -6.14 -2.62 -4.06
N ASP A 56 -5.90 -3.03 -2.81
CA ASP A 56 -6.83 -3.82 -2.00
C ASP A 56 -7.74 -2.96 -1.10
N LEU A 57 -7.61 -1.62 -1.14
CA LEU A 57 -8.35 -0.73 -0.22
C LEU A 57 -9.87 -0.89 -0.29
N LYS A 58 -10.42 -1.19 -1.47
CA LYS A 58 -11.85 -1.42 -1.62
C LYS A 58 -12.30 -2.70 -0.91
N ASP A 59 -11.49 -3.74 -0.98
CA ASP A 59 -11.77 -5.02 -0.32
C ASP A 59 -11.61 -4.89 1.20
N VAL A 60 -10.62 -4.12 1.65
CA VAL A 60 -10.44 -3.74 3.06
C VAL A 60 -11.67 -3.02 3.60
N ALA A 61 -12.13 -1.97 2.90
CA ALA A 61 -13.28 -1.18 3.33
C ALA A 61 -14.56 -2.03 3.36
N LYS A 62 -14.79 -2.83 2.32
CA LYS A 62 -15.96 -3.73 2.24
C LYS A 62 -15.99 -4.73 3.39
N MET A 63 -14.89 -5.46 3.62
CA MET A 63 -14.83 -6.45 4.71
C MET A 63 -14.99 -5.80 6.09
N THR A 64 -14.48 -4.58 6.26
CA THR A 64 -14.65 -3.83 7.51
C THR A 64 -16.12 -3.48 7.74
N MET A 65 -16.82 -2.97 6.72
CA MET A 65 -18.26 -2.67 6.80
C MET A 65 -19.11 -3.94 7.03
N ASP A 66 -18.77 -5.04 6.36
CA ASP A 66 -19.47 -6.31 6.49
C ASP A 66 -19.37 -6.88 7.92
N VAL A 67 -18.20 -6.71 8.57
CA VAL A 67 -17.99 -7.14 9.94
C VAL A 67 -18.67 -6.21 10.94
N GLN A 68 -18.56 -4.89 10.75
CA GLN A 68 -19.22 -3.90 11.62
C GLN A 68 -20.74 -4.01 11.61
N SER A 69 -21.35 -4.32 10.46
CA SER A 69 -22.80 -4.50 10.34
C SER A 69 -23.34 -5.77 11.01
N LYS A 70 -22.49 -6.79 11.20
CA LYS A 70 -22.88 -8.09 11.78
C LYS A 70 -22.48 -8.26 13.25
N ALA A 71 -21.71 -7.32 13.80
CA ALA A 71 -21.15 -7.46 15.13
C ALA A 71 -22.20 -7.13 16.20
N THR A 72 -22.92 -8.16 16.66
CA THR A 72 -23.83 -8.08 17.82
C THR A 72 -23.28 -8.76 19.07
N ASN A 73 -22.30 -9.67 18.98
CA ASN A 73 -21.67 -10.32 20.13
C ASN A 73 -20.15 -10.49 19.92
N LEU A 74 -19.35 -9.75 20.70
CA LEU A 74 -17.88 -9.80 20.74
C LEU A 74 -17.41 -10.79 21.82
N GLU A 75 -17.88 -12.04 21.76
CA GLU A 75 -17.58 -13.03 22.81
C GLU A 75 -16.29 -13.83 22.53
N ASP A 76 -15.81 -13.90 21.27
CA ASP A 76 -14.57 -14.60 20.90
C ASP A 76 -13.77 -13.88 19.79
N ASP A 77 -12.45 -14.09 19.80
CA ASP A 77 -11.38 -13.57 18.92
C ASP A 77 -11.59 -12.19 18.28
N ILE A 78 -10.96 -11.18 18.88
CA ILE A 78 -10.99 -9.77 18.46
C ILE A 78 -10.19 -9.53 17.16
N GLY A 79 -9.26 -10.43 16.80
CA GLY A 79 -8.35 -10.24 15.66
C GLY A 79 -9.07 -10.05 14.31
N PRO A 80 -9.94 -10.99 13.90
CA PRO A 80 -10.76 -10.87 12.70
C PRO A 80 -11.71 -9.67 12.71
N TYR A 81 -12.08 -9.17 13.89
CA TYR A 81 -12.93 -7.98 14.00
C TYR A 81 -12.17 -6.68 13.69
N VAL A 82 -10.97 -6.53 14.25
CA VAL A 82 -10.18 -5.29 14.11
C VAL A 82 -9.50 -5.20 12.75
N LEU A 83 -9.03 -6.34 12.22
CA LEU A 83 -8.30 -6.40 10.95
C LEU A 83 -8.81 -7.55 10.06
N PRO A 84 -10.09 -7.52 9.63
CA PRO A 84 -10.72 -8.64 8.92
C PRO A 84 -10.00 -9.00 7.64
N PHE A 85 -9.57 -7.99 6.89
CA PHE A 85 -8.84 -8.20 5.65
C PHE A 85 -7.46 -8.85 5.88
N HIS A 86 -6.75 -8.47 6.94
CA HIS A 86 -5.45 -9.07 7.26
C HIS A 86 -5.59 -10.54 7.63
N HIS A 87 -6.59 -10.87 8.44
CA HIS A 87 -6.89 -12.25 8.78
C HIS A 87 -7.22 -13.06 7.51
N HIS A 88 -8.06 -12.51 6.63
CA HIS A 88 -8.43 -13.13 5.36
C HIS A 88 -7.22 -13.42 4.45
N ILE A 89 -6.31 -12.46 4.24
CA ILE A 89 -5.16 -12.66 3.35
C ILE A 89 -4.14 -13.65 3.92
N VAL A 90 -3.98 -13.69 5.25
CA VAL A 90 -3.09 -14.65 5.91
C VAL A 90 -3.65 -16.06 5.77
N GLN A 91 -4.96 -16.24 5.93
CA GLN A 91 -5.61 -17.53 5.68
C GLN A 91 -5.50 -17.96 4.22
N LYS A 92 -5.64 -17.02 3.28
CA LYS A 92 -5.63 -17.30 1.83
C LYS A 92 -4.23 -17.59 1.27
N TYR A 93 -3.22 -16.83 1.71
CA TYR A 93 -1.87 -16.85 1.12
C TYR A 93 -0.79 -17.41 2.06
N GLY A 94 -1.10 -17.61 3.33
CA GLY A 94 -0.20 -18.11 4.36
C GLY A 94 0.60 -17.02 5.07
N LYS A 95 1.63 -17.44 5.82
CA LYS A 95 2.41 -16.58 6.73
C LYS A 95 3.30 -15.53 6.03
N ARG A 96 3.59 -15.72 4.74
CA ARG A 96 4.41 -14.80 3.91
C ARG A 96 3.53 -14.16 2.84
N CYS A 97 2.71 -13.21 3.26
CA CYS A 97 1.80 -12.53 2.36
C CYS A 97 2.00 -11.02 2.32
N TYR A 98 1.51 -10.40 1.24
CA TYR A 98 1.48 -8.95 1.08
C TYR A 98 0.11 -8.49 0.57
N MET A 99 -0.17 -7.21 0.80
CA MET A 99 -1.37 -6.52 0.33
C MET A 99 -1.03 -5.12 -0.19
N TRP A 100 -1.93 -4.52 -0.94
CA TRP A 100 -1.78 -3.19 -1.53
C TRP A 100 -2.62 -2.15 -0.82
N ASN A 101 -1.95 -1.18 -0.19
CA ASN A 101 -2.59 0.04 0.27
C ASN A 101 -2.38 1.13 -0.80
N GLY A 102 -3.31 1.20 -1.74
CA GLY A 102 -3.11 1.97 -2.98
C GLY A 102 -1.85 1.49 -3.71
N PRO A 103 -1.00 2.38 -4.24
CA PRO A 103 0.26 2.02 -4.91
C PRO A 103 1.38 1.58 -3.94
N LYS A 104 1.14 1.57 -2.61
CA LYS A 104 2.14 1.18 -1.61
C LYS A 104 1.88 -0.26 -1.12
N PRO A 105 2.83 -1.18 -1.28
CA PRO A 105 2.68 -2.53 -0.74
C PRO A 105 2.87 -2.52 0.78
N ARG A 106 2.18 -3.44 1.45
CA ARG A 106 2.35 -3.76 2.86
C ARG A 106 2.60 -5.25 2.99
N ILE A 107 3.69 -5.61 3.64
CA ILE A 107 4.02 -6.99 3.96
C ILE A 107 3.35 -7.33 5.29
N VAL A 108 2.75 -8.52 5.37
CA VAL A 108 2.23 -9.06 6.61
C VAL A 108 3.21 -10.10 7.12
N VAL A 109 3.70 -9.87 8.34
CA VAL A 109 4.64 -10.74 9.02
C VAL A 109 3.94 -11.34 10.23
N VAL A 110 3.70 -12.65 10.19
CA VAL A 110 3.01 -13.40 11.25
C VAL A 110 3.99 -14.32 11.99
N ASP A 111 5.19 -14.51 11.44
CA ASP A 111 6.20 -15.37 12.03
C ASP A 111 6.91 -14.69 13.22
N PRO A 112 6.92 -15.30 14.41
CA PRO A 112 7.46 -14.67 15.63
C PRO A 112 8.96 -14.36 15.53
N VAL A 113 9.74 -15.16 14.80
CA VAL A 113 11.17 -14.89 14.57
C VAL A 113 11.32 -13.63 13.73
N SER A 114 10.58 -13.55 12.62
CA SER A 114 10.58 -12.37 11.73
C SER A 114 10.10 -11.10 12.45
N ILE A 115 9.08 -11.21 13.31
CA ILE A 115 8.59 -10.09 14.14
C ILE A 115 9.70 -9.62 15.08
N ARG A 116 10.38 -10.54 15.77
CA ARG A 116 11.49 -10.23 16.66
C ARG A 116 12.61 -9.50 15.93
N GLU A 117 13.00 -9.99 14.75
CA GLU A 117 14.04 -9.36 13.93
C GLU A 117 13.67 -7.93 13.51
N VAL A 118 12.44 -7.71 13.04
CA VAL A 118 11.95 -6.38 12.66
C VAL A 118 11.92 -5.43 13.86
N LEU A 119 11.49 -5.93 15.02
CA LEU A 119 11.43 -5.12 16.25
C LEU A 119 12.81 -4.80 16.82
N GLN A 120 13.81 -5.67 16.62
CA GLN A 120 15.19 -5.46 17.04
C GLN A 120 15.93 -4.46 16.13
N LYS A 121 15.63 -4.44 14.83
CA LYS A 121 16.21 -3.55 13.83
C LYS A 121 15.44 -2.21 13.74
N TYR A 122 15.30 -1.53 14.88
CA TYR A 122 14.51 -0.29 15.00
C TYR A 122 15.11 0.90 14.26
N ASP A 123 16.40 0.85 13.94
CA ASP A 123 17.14 1.80 13.12
C ASP A 123 16.68 1.78 11.65
N MET A 124 16.37 0.59 11.13
CA MET A 124 15.88 0.39 9.77
C MET A 124 14.36 0.43 9.67
N PHE A 125 13.64 -0.01 10.71
CA PHE A 125 12.18 -0.05 10.75
C PHE A 125 11.63 0.99 11.74
N VAL A 126 11.31 2.18 11.21
CA VAL A 126 10.69 3.25 12.00
C VAL A 126 9.31 2.82 12.48
N ARG A 127 9.10 2.82 13.80
CA ARG A 127 7.78 2.63 14.42
C ARG A 127 6.90 3.86 14.16
N VAL A 128 5.82 3.67 13.42
CA VAL A 128 4.88 4.77 13.07
C VAL A 128 4.09 5.27 14.29
N TYR A 129 4.02 4.50 15.38
CA TYR A 129 3.15 4.78 16.54
C TYR A 129 3.72 5.76 17.58
N THR A 130 4.92 6.33 17.39
CA THR A 130 5.61 7.07 18.46
C THR A 130 5.35 8.58 18.52
N LYS A 131 4.30 9.09 17.85
CA LYS A 131 3.83 10.48 18.02
C LYS A 131 2.31 10.55 18.06
N ILE A 132 1.74 10.21 19.20
CA ILE A 132 0.41 10.66 19.60
C ILE A 132 0.65 11.38 20.93
N HIS A 133 0.69 12.71 20.87
CA HIS A 133 0.64 13.59 22.03
C HIS A 133 -0.82 13.87 22.37
#